data_AF-A0A6A8MMX9-F1
#
_entry.id   AF-A0A6A8MMX9-F1
#
_cell.length_a   1.000
_cell.length_b   1.000
_cell.length_c   1.000
_cell.angle_alpha   90.00
_cell.angle_beta   90.00
_cell.angle_gamma   90.00
#
_symmetry.space_group_name_H-M   'P 1'
#
loop_
_entity.id
_entity.type
_entity.pdbx_description
1 polymer ?
#
loop_
_entity_poly.entity_id
_entity_poly.type
_entity_poly.pdbx_seq_one_letter_code
_entity_poly.pdbx_strand_id
1 'polypeptide(L)' 'MATENLNMDYSKYDFKDSTDLYVHLSKKGLSKDTVIAISKMKDEPQWMLDFRLRSYEIFMKKPMPT' A
#
# COMPACT_ATOMS: atom_id res chain seq x y z
N MET A 1 22.96 40.25 2.11
CA MET A 1 21.76 40.24 1.24
C MET A 1 20.67 39.56 2.04
N ALA A 2 19.61 40.30 2.40
CA ALA A 2 18.53 39.78 3.21
C ALA A 2 17.79 38.68 2.43
N THR A 3 17.76 37.47 2.97
CA THR A 3 16.90 36.40 2.48
C THR A 3 15.48 36.70 2.94
N GLU A 4 14.69 37.37 2.10
CA GLU A 4 13.26 37.49 2.33
C GLU A 4 12.61 36.10 2.17
N ASN A 5 11.98 35.60 3.24
CA ASN A 5 11.22 34.37 3.19
C ASN A 5 9.85 34.64 2.55
N LEU A 6 9.71 34.28 1.27
CA LEU A 6 8.43 34.38 0.56
C LEU A 6 7.44 33.35 1.15
N ASN A 7 6.45 33.82 1.93
CA ASN A 7 5.38 32.96 2.43
C ASN A 7 4.29 32.81 1.36
N MET A 8 4.38 31.76 0.54
CA MET A 8 3.38 31.44 -0.48
C MET A 8 2.37 30.44 0.06
N ASP A 9 1.10 30.84 0.11
CA ASP A 9 -0.01 29.97 0.51
C ASP A 9 -0.42 29.02 -0.63
N TYR A 10 -0.11 27.73 -0.46
CA TYR A 10 -0.43 26.65 -1.40
C TYR A 10 -1.66 25.83 -0.97
N SER A 11 -2.40 26.24 0.07
CA SER A 11 -3.55 25.50 0.60
C SER A 11 -4.59 25.14 -0.46
N LYS A 12 -4.80 26.03 -1.46
CA LYS A 12 -5.68 25.78 -2.61
C LYS A 12 -5.30 24.59 -3.50
N TYR A 13 -4.09 24.04 -3.34
CA TYR A 13 -3.60 22.88 -4.09
C TYR A 13 -3.39 21.64 -3.21
N ASP A 14 -3.67 21.71 -1.91
CA ASP A 14 -3.55 20.59 -0.97
C ASP A 14 -4.79 19.69 -1.02
N PHE A 15 -5.04 19.09 -2.18
CA PHE A 15 -6.15 18.15 -2.38
C PHE A 15 -5.87 16.85 -1.60
N LYS A 16 -6.76 16.51 -0.66
CA LYS A 16 -6.69 15.29 0.14
C LYS A 16 -8.02 14.55 0.05
N ASP A 17 -8.01 13.36 -0.53
CA ASP A 17 -9.13 12.45 -0.42
C ASP A 17 -9.07 11.76 0.95
N SER A 18 -10.14 11.90 1.73
CA SER A 18 -10.22 11.23 3.03
C SER A 18 -10.40 9.72 2.86
N THR A 19 -9.69 8.96 3.69
CA THR A 19 -9.84 7.49 3.78
C THR A 19 -10.89 7.07 4.79
N ASP A 20 -11.61 8.00 5.43
CA ASP A 20 -12.57 7.74 6.51
C ASP A 20 -13.74 6.83 6.07
N LEU A 21 -14.05 6.83 4.77
CA LEU A 21 -15.13 6.04 4.19
C LEU A 21 -14.69 4.65 3.70
N TYR A 22 -13.41 4.26 3.91
CA TYR A 22 -12.91 2.99 3.42
C TYR A 22 -13.40 1.84 4.30
N VAL A 23 -14.08 0.87 3.69
CA VAL A 23 -14.59 -0.34 4.37
C VAL A 23 -13.47 -1.19 4.97
N HIS A 24 -12.27 -1.13 4.37
CA HIS A 24 -11.09 -1.82 4.89
C HIS A 24 -9.81 -1.04 4.57
N LEU A 25 -8.98 -0.86 5.59
CA LEU A 25 -7.64 -0.28 5.48
C LEU A 25 -6.60 -1.38 5.72
N SER A 26 -5.90 -1.76 4.66
CA SER A 26 -4.79 -2.69 4.75
C SER A 26 -3.63 -2.09 5.53
N LYS A 27 -2.92 -2.92 6.31
CA LYS A 27 -1.67 -2.51 6.96
C LYS A 27 -0.66 -2.06 5.92
N LYS A 28 0.20 -1.09 6.30
CA LYS A 28 1.29 -0.63 5.45
C LYS A 28 2.30 -1.76 5.23
N GLY A 29 2.75 -1.91 3.98
CA GLY A 29 3.76 -2.89 3.59
C GLY A 29 3.21 -4.25 3.16
N LEU A 30 4.02 -4.98 2.41
CA LEU A 30 3.70 -6.31 1.92
C LEU A 30 4.25 -7.37 2.89
N SER A 31 3.36 -8.13 3.52
CA SER A 31 3.69 -9.23 4.42
C SER A 31 2.86 -10.47 4.08
N LYS A 32 3.31 -11.63 4.56
CA LYS A 32 2.54 -12.88 4.44
C LYS A 32 1.12 -12.73 5.01
N ASP A 33 0.98 -12.05 6.15
CA ASP A 33 -0.30 -11.84 6.81
C ASP A 33 -1.25 -10.96 5.99
N THR A 34 -0.73 -9.92 5.32
CA THR A 34 -1.56 -9.09 4.44
C THR A 34 -2.03 -9.88 3.20
N VAL A 35 -1.22 -10.79 2.66
CA VAL A 35 -1.66 -11.70 1.58
C VAL A 35 -2.80 -12.62 2.05
N ILE A 36 -2.69 -13.20 3.24
CA ILE A 36 -3.73 -14.05 3.84
C ILE A 36 -5.01 -13.23 4.10
N ALA A 37 -4.89 -12.02 4.64
CA ALA A 37 -6.01 -11.14 4.91
C ALA A 37 -6.78 -10.76 3.63
N ILE A 38 -6.06 -10.44 2.55
CA ILE A 38 -6.66 -10.13 1.24
C ILE A 38 -7.42 -11.35 0.70
N SER A 39 -6.83 -12.54 0.78
CA SER A 39 -7.45 -13.78 0.28
C SER A 39 -8.74 -14.11 1.03
N LYS A 40 -8.73 -13.96 2.37
CA LYS A 40 -9.92 -14.11 3.21
C LYS A 40 -11.00 -13.07 2.91
N MET A 41 -10.61 -11.80 2.74
CA MET A 41 -11.55 -10.73 2.41
C MET A 41 -12.25 -10.97 1.06
N LYS A 42 -11.57 -11.64 0.13
CA LYS A 42 -12.08 -11.94 -1.21
C LYS A 42 -12.75 -13.31 -1.34
N ASP A 43 -12.87 -14.05 -0.24
CA ASP A 43 -13.42 -15.41 -0.21
C ASP A 43 -12.79 -16.32 -1.29
N GLU A 44 -11.46 -16.26 -1.39
CA GLU A 44 -10.75 -17.00 -2.43
C GLU A 44 -10.63 -18.50 -2.08
N PRO A 45 -10.71 -19.39 -3.08
CA PRO A 45 -10.47 -20.82 -2.88
C PRO A 45 -9.02 -21.09 -2.46
N GLN A 46 -8.79 -22.18 -1.73
CA GLN A 46 -7.47 -22.51 -1.14
C GLN A 46 -6.31 -22.47 -2.14
N TRP A 47 -6.52 -22.97 -3.37
CA TRP A 47 -5.49 -22.98 -4.39
C TRP A 47 -5.00 -21.57 -4.79
N MET A 48 -5.87 -20.56 -4.71
CA MET A 48 -5.52 -19.15 -4.95
C MET A 48 -4.67 -18.60 -3.82
N LEU A 49 -5.03 -18.91 -2.56
CA LEU A 49 -4.21 -18.55 -1.41
C LEU A 49 -2.80 -19.14 -1.53
N ASP A 50 -2.70 -20.44 -1.85
CA ASP A 50 -1.43 -21.14 -2.01
C ASP A 50 -0.60 -20.55 -3.16
N PHE A 51 -1.25 -20.19 -4.28
CA PHE A 51 -0.61 -19.49 -5.38
C PHE A 51 -0.03 -18.14 -4.93
N ARG A 52 -0.81 -17.31 -4.25
CA ARG A 52 -0.38 -16.00 -3.75
C ARG A 52 0.79 -16.11 -2.77
N LEU A 53 0.74 -17.09 -1.87
CA LEU A 53 1.81 -17.34 -0.89
C LEU A 53 3.11 -17.73 -1.58
N ARG A 54 3.07 -18.63 -2.58
CA ARG A 54 4.25 -18.99 -3.39
C ARG A 54 4.80 -17.77 -4.14
N SER A 55 3.94 -16.95 -4.73
CA SER A 55 4.37 -15.72 -5.41
C SER A 55 5.04 -14.73 -4.46
N TYR A 56 4.52 -14.56 -3.24
CA TYR A 56 5.14 -13.72 -2.21
C TYR A 56 6.55 -14.21 -1.85
N GLU A 57 6.71 -15.52 -1.63
CA GLU A 57 8.03 -16.10 -1.33
C GLU A 57 9.03 -15.90 -2.47
N ILE A 58 8.60 -16.06 -3.72
CA ILE A 58 9.45 -15.82 -4.89
C ILE A 58 9.83 -14.34 -4.99
N PHE A 59 8.88 -13.44 -4.77
CA PHE A 59 9.11 -12.00 -4.81
C PHE A 59 10.16 -11.58 -3.76
N MET A 60 10.03 -12.06 -2.52
CA MET A 60 10.99 -11.77 -1.45
C MET A 60 12.40 -12.31 -1.72
N LYS A 61 12.53 -13.37 -2.52
CA LYS A 61 13.82 -13.96 -2.92
C LYS A 61 14.47 -13.26 -4.11
N LYS A 62 13.70 -12.52 -4.91
CA LYS A 62 14.22 -11.87 -6.11
C LYS A 62 14.75 -10.47 -5.78
N PRO A 63 15.93 -10.09 -6.31
CA PRO A 63 16.37 -8.70 -6.23
C PRO A 63 15.48 -7.81 -7.11
N MET A 64 15.39 -6.54 -6.75
CA MET A 64 14.74 -5.54 -7.61
C MET A 64 15.55 -5.36 -8.89
N PRO A 65 14.91 -5.25 -10.05
CA PRO A 65 15.61 -4.95 -11.30
C PRO A 65 16.22 -3.56 -11.24
N THR A 66 17.43 -3.42 -11.79
CA THR A 66 18.17 -2.16 -11.99
C THR A 66 18.11 -1.71 -13.42
#